data_AF-A0A3A8KSE2-F1
#
_entry.id   AF-A0A3A8KSE2-F1
#
_cell.length_a   1.000
_cell.length_b   1.000
_cell.length_c   1.000
_cell.angle_alpha   90.00
_cell.angle_beta   90.00
_cell.angle_gamma   90.00
#
_symmetry.space_group_name_H-M   'P 1'
#
loop_
_entity.id
_entity.type
_entity.pdbx_description
1 polymer ?
#
loop_
_entity_poly.entity_id
_entity_poly.type
_entity_poly.pdbx_seq_one_letter_code
_entity_poly.pdbx_strand_id
1 'polypeptide(L)' 'MNGQVGLTRRELERELAWMLRSIPDDPRELVKLISQSVVSLLDKNNEAISRGLAQREASGGARGHG' A
#
# COMPACT_ATOMS: atom_id res chain seq x y z
N MET A 1 3.97 20.97 0.11
CA MET A 1 3.26 19.77 -0.39
C MET A 1 3.58 18.62 0.56
N ASN A 2 2.60 18.16 1.34
CA ASN A 2 2.82 17.05 2.27
C ASN A 2 3.27 15.84 1.47
N GLY A 3 4.56 15.51 1.54
CA GLY A 3 5.03 14.54 2.52
C GLY A 3 4.45 13.12 2.45
N GLN A 4 3.40 12.85 1.69
CA GLN A 4 2.77 11.56 1.66
C GLN A 4 3.54 10.56 0.79
N VAL A 5 3.77 9.39 1.35
CA VAL A 5 4.48 8.26 0.78
C VAL A 5 3.70 7.01 1.20
N GLY A 6 3.47 6.08 0.28
CA GLY A 6 2.56 4.94 0.52
C GLY A 6 1.09 5.24 0.25
N LEU A 7 0.24 4.24 0.48
CA LEU A 7 -1.20 4.33 0.32
C LEU A 7 -1.83 5.20 1.42
N THR A 8 -2.85 5.97 1.06
CA THR A 8 -3.73 6.62 2.04
C THR A 8 -4.51 5.58 2.85
N ARG A 9 -5.00 5.98 4.02
CA ARG A 9 -5.94 5.16 4.80
C ARG A 9 -7.15 4.70 3.97
N ARG A 10 -7.76 5.59 3.17
CA ARG A 10 -8.92 5.26 2.33
C ARG A 10 -8.59 4.24 1.25
N GLU A 11 -7.39 4.29 0.70
CA GLU A 11 -6.93 3.28 -0.27
C GLU A 11 -6.69 1.94 0.41
N LEU A 12 -6.04 1.91 1.58
CA LEU A 12 -5.88 0.67 2.36
C LEU A 12 -7.23 0.04 2.72
N GLU A 13 -8.19 0.84 3.19
CA GLU A 13 -9.55 0.37 3.51
C GLU A 13 -10.25 -0.19 2.26
N ARG A 14 -10.10 0.46 1.10
CA ARG A 14 -10.67 -0.03 -0.17
C ARG A 14 -10.05 -1.36 -0.59
N GLU A 15 -8.72 -1.47 -0.55
CA GLU A 15 -8.02 -2.71 -0.91
C GLU A 15 -8.39 -3.84 0.05
N LEU A 16 -8.47 -3.56 1.35
CA LEU A 16 -8.90 -4.53 2.36
C LEU A 16 -10.35 -4.99 2.11
N ALA A 17 -11.27 -4.06 1.86
CA ALA A 17 -12.67 -4.38 1.56
C ALA A 17 -12.80 -5.27 0.31
N TRP A 18 -11.97 -5.04 -0.69
CA TRP A 18 -11.92 -5.88 -1.88
C TRP A 18 -11.40 -7.29 -1.58
N MET A 19 -10.37 -7.43 -0.75
CA MET A 19 -9.82 -8.73 -0.35
C MET A 19 -10.80 -9.52 0.53
N LEU A 20 -11.53 -8.84 1.41
CA LEU A 20 -12.51 -9.43 2.31
C LEU A 20 -13.92 -9.55 1.72
N ARG A 21 -14.10 -9.32 0.41
CA ARG A 21 -15.42 -9.39 -0.25
C ARG A 21 -16.06 -10.78 -0.21
N SER A 22 -15.25 -11.83 -0.02
CA SER A 22 -15.70 -13.22 0.07
C SER A 22 -15.02 -13.84 1.28
N ILE A 23 -15.79 -13.97 2.35
CA ILE A 23 -15.33 -14.49 3.63
C ILE A 23 -15.62 -16.00 3.66
N PRO A 24 -14.61 -16.86 3.91
CA PRO A 24 -14.81 -18.29 4.06
C PRO A 24 -15.65 -18.63 5.30
N ASP A 25 -16.50 -19.66 5.20
CA ASP A 25 -17.24 -20.18 6.34
C ASP A 25 -16.36 -20.98 7.32
N ASP A 26 -15.25 -21.56 6.84
CA ASP A 26 -14.27 -22.27 7.68
C ASP A 26 -13.39 -21.25 8.43
N PRO A 27 -13.40 -21.26 9.78
CA PRO A 27 -12.54 -20.38 10.58
C PRO A 27 -11.04 -20.51 10.28
N ARG A 28 -10.57 -21.68 9.84
CA ARG A 28 -9.15 -21.88 9.50
C ARG A 28 -8.76 -21.15 8.23
N GLU A 29 -9.63 -21.18 7.22
CA GLU A 29 -9.43 -20.44 5.98
C GLU A 29 -9.64 -18.93 6.20
N LEU A 30 -10.47 -18.51 7.16
CA LEU A 30 -10.57 -17.11 7.57
C LEU A 30 -9.24 -16.57 8.12
N VAL A 31 -8.59 -17.30 9.03
CA VAL A 31 -7.28 -16.89 9.57
C VAL A 31 -6.26 -16.75 8.45
N LYS A 32 -6.23 -17.71 7.52
CA LYS A 32 -5.36 -17.67 6.35
C LYS A 32 -5.65 -16.47 5.45
N LEU A 33 -6.93 -16.18 5.17
CA LEU A 33 -7.35 -15.01 4.39
C LEU A 33 -6.87 -13.71 5.06
N ILE A 34 -7.02 -13.58 6.38
CA ILE A 34 -6.57 -12.39 7.12
C ILE A 34 -5.05 -12.25 7.01
N SER A 35 -4.29 -13.31 7.26
CA SER A 35 -2.83 -13.27 7.14
C SER A 35 -2.37 -12.89 5.73
N GLN A 36 -2.98 -13.48 4.70
CA GLN A 36 -2.69 -13.17 3.29
C GLN A 36 -3.06 -11.73 2.93
N SER A 37 -4.19 -11.22 3.45
CA SER A 37 -4.64 -9.85 3.21
C SER A 37 -3.68 -8.84 3.82
N VAL A 38 -3.20 -9.08 5.04
CA VAL A 38 -2.22 -8.20 5.70
C VAL A 38 -0.91 -8.14 4.90
N VAL A 39 -0.36 -9.30 4.52
CA VAL A 39 0.87 -9.36 3.71
C VAL A 39 0.67 -8.63 2.38
N SER A 40 -0.44 -8.89 1.69
CA SER A 40 -0.75 -8.25 0.40
C SER A 40 -0.89 -6.73 0.52
N LEU A 41 -1.45 -6.23 1.62
CA LEU A 41 -1.56 -4.79 1.88
C LEU A 41 -0.20 -4.15 2.17
N LEU A 42 0.68 -4.84 2.91
CA LEU A 42 2.05 -4.39 3.15
C LEU A 42 2.82 -4.30 1.84
N ASP A 43 2.73 -5.31 0.98
CA ASP A 43 3.39 -5.31 -0.34
C ASP A 43 2.91 -4.14 -1.21
N LYS A 44 1.59 -3.97 -1.35
CA LYS A 44 1.00 -2.84 -2.10
C LYS A 44 1.42 -1.48 -1.54
N ASN A 45 1.50 -1.36 -0.21
CA ASN A 45 1.92 -0.13 0.43
C ASN A 45 3.42 0.13 0.21
N ASN A 46 4.27 -0.89 0.33
CA ASN A 46 5.71 -0.78 0.07
C ASN A 46 5.99 -0.35 -1.36
N GLU A 47 5.28 -0.90 -2.36
CA GLU A 47 5.41 -0.43 -3.73
C GLU A 47 4.99 1.04 -3.89
N ALA A 48 3.89 1.45 -3.26
CA ALA A 48 3.44 2.84 -3.27
C ALA A 48 4.46 3.77 -2.60
N ILE A 49 5.13 3.29 -1.54
CA ILE A 49 6.24 3.99 -0.89
C ILE A 49 7.41 4.15 -1.86
N SER A 50 7.88 3.05 -2.45
CA SER A 50 8.99 3.06 -3.40
C SER A 50 8.75 4.01 -4.56
N ARG A 51 7.53 4.00 -5.14
CA ARG A 51 7.14 4.94 -6.21
C ARG A 51 7.15 6.39 -5.72
N GLY A 52 6.61 6.66 -4.53
CA GLY A 52 6.57 8.00 -3.96
C GLY A 52 7.96 8.56 -3.65
N LEU A 53 8.88 7.71 -3.19
CA LEU A 53 10.28 8.09 -2.95
C LEU A 53 11.01 8.39 -4.26
N ALA A 54 10.90 7.52 -5.26
CA ALA A 54 11.52 7.74 -6.57
C ALA A 54 11.06 9.04 -7.25
N GLN A 55 9.76 9.37 -7.15
CA GLN A 55 9.22 10.63 -7.68
C GLN A 55 9.80 11.87 -6.99
N ARG A 56 10.08 11.79 -5.67
CA ARG A 56 10.71 12.89 -4.94
C ARG A 56 12.16 13.08 -5.32
N GLU A 57 12.91 12.01 -5.43
CA GLU A 57 14.31 12.05 -5.87
C GLU A 57 14.41 12.68 -7.26
N ALA A 58 13.54 12.28 -8.19
CA ALA A 58 13.46 12.87 -9.53
C ALA A 58 13.10 14.38 -9.50
N SER A 59 12.22 14.78 -8.60
CA SER A 59 11.78 16.18 -8.47
C SER A 59 12.80 17.08 -7.75
N GLY A 60 13.69 16.51 -6.93
CA GLY A 60 14.73 17.22 -6.18
C GLY A 60 16.03 17.46 -6.96
N GLY A 61 16.24 16.79 -8.10
CA GLY A 61 17.49 16.85 -8.88
C GLY A 61 17.63 18.00 -9.88
N ALA A 62 16.61 18.86 -10.06
CA ALA A 62 16.61 19.89 -11.11
C ALA A 62 17.05 21.30 -10.65
N ARG A 63 17.51 21.48 -9.41
CA ARG A 63 17.94 22.79 -8.88
C ARG A 63 19.32 22.71 -8.24
N GLY A 64 20.37 22.81 -9.05
CA GLY A 64 21.72 23.03 -8.54
C GLY A 64 22.82 22.68 -9.53
N HIS A 65 22.98 23.47 -10.59
CA HIS A 65 24.29 23.77 -11.18
C HIS A 65 24.14 24.98 -12.10
N GLY A 66 24.63 26.13 -11.61
CA GLY A 66 24.66 27.44 -12.27
C GLY A 66 25.30 28.43 -11.32
#